data_AF-A0A553F527-F1
#
_entry.id   AF-A0A553F527-F1
#
_cell.length_a   1.000
_cell.length_b   1.000
_cell.length_c   1.000
_cell.angle_alpha   90.00
_cell.angle_beta   90.00
_cell.angle_gamma   90.00
#
_symmetry.space_group_name_H-M   'P 1'
#
loop_
_entity.id
_entity.type
_entity.pdbx_description
1 polymer ?
#
loop_
_entity_poly.entity_id
_entity_poly.type
_entity_poly.pdbx_seq_one_letter_code
_entity_poly.pdbx_strand_id
1 'polypeptide(L)'
;MRKILISLFAITLMFACDDDDPQATPTLMDGTYEGTFIRSSPNAKYKPSEVTLTFTDGKFTGDSEIEKYPAICNGTYDVKENSIEFSNSCVWTAEFDWSYILSGEFETEVSGDELILKRTNGNTTDTYQLKRK
;
A
#
# COMPACT_ATOMS: atom_id res chain seq x y z
N MET A 1 -62.98 5.08 -47.96
CA MET A 1 -62.57 4.43 -46.70
C MET A 1 -61.05 4.34 -46.70
N ARG A 2 -60.35 5.19 -45.94
CA ARG A 2 -58.88 5.29 -45.95
C ARG A 2 -58.38 4.86 -44.57
N LYS A 3 -57.78 3.67 -44.49
CA LYS A 3 -57.24 3.11 -43.25
C LYS A 3 -55.91 3.80 -42.94
N ILE A 4 -55.87 4.61 -41.89
CA ILE A 4 -54.63 5.19 -41.37
C ILE A 4 -54.16 4.25 -40.26
N LEU A 5 -53.14 3.46 -40.56
CA LEU A 5 -52.41 2.65 -39.58
C LEU A 5 -51.51 3.59 -38.78
N ILE A 6 -51.95 3.96 -37.57
CA ILE A 6 -51.12 4.66 -36.60
C ILE A 6 -50.28 3.61 -35.88
N SER A 7 -49.02 3.49 -36.30
CA SER A 7 -47.98 2.76 -35.58
C SER A 7 -47.66 3.53 -34.30
N LEU A 8 -48.02 2.95 -33.15
CA LEU A 8 -47.77 3.54 -31.85
C LEU A 8 -46.36 3.16 -31.39
N PHE A 9 -45.50 4.17 -31.42
CA PHE A 9 -44.12 4.21 -30.96
C PHE A 9 -44.01 3.69 -29.51
N ALA A 10 -43.28 2.59 -29.32
CA ALA A 10 -42.96 2.03 -28.02
C ALA A 10 -41.95 2.95 -27.30
N ILE A 11 -42.41 3.60 -26.23
CA ILE A 11 -41.54 4.33 -25.29
C ILE A 11 -40.89 3.31 -24.37
N THR A 12 -39.64 2.97 -24.64
CA THR A 12 -38.77 2.26 -23.71
C THR A 12 -38.21 3.26 -22.71
N LEU A 13 -38.68 3.18 -21.47
CA LEU A 13 -38.06 3.80 -20.31
C LEU A 13 -36.76 3.06 -20.00
N MET A 14 -35.60 3.62 -20.37
CA MET A 14 -34.32 3.22 -19.81
C MET A 14 -34.03 4.12 -18.61
N PHE A 15 -34.42 3.64 -17.41
CA PHE A 15 -33.82 4.09 -16.16
C PHE A 15 -32.86 3.00 -15.72
N ALA A 16 -31.59 3.15 -16.09
CA ALA A 16 -30.49 2.46 -15.44
C ALA A 16 -29.56 3.56 -14.92
N CYS A 17 -29.82 3.99 -13.69
CA CYS A 17 -28.82 4.66 -12.87
C CYS A 17 -28.00 3.53 -12.26
N ASP A 18 -26.84 3.23 -12.84
CA ASP A 18 -25.76 2.62 -12.06
C ASP A 18 -25.06 3.79 -11.37
N ASP A 19 -25.40 4.01 -10.10
CA ASP A 19 -24.51 4.74 -9.20
C ASP A 19 -23.43 3.75 -8.72
N ASP A 20 -22.62 3.26 -9.66
CA ASP A 20 -21.28 2.77 -9.31
C ASP A 20 -20.42 4.01 -9.12
N ASP A 21 -20.56 4.63 -7.95
CA ASP A 21 -19.54 5.54 -7.43
C ASP A 21 -18.25 4.71 -7.36
N PRO A 22 -17.22 4.99 -8.18
CA PRO A 22 -15.95 4.33 -8.01
C PRO A 22 -15.46 4.75 -6.63
N GLN A 23 -15.62 3.88 -5.64
CA GLN A 23 -15.02 4.07 -4.33
C GLN A 23 -13.58 4.46 -4.59
N ALA A 24 -13.25 5.72 -4.31
CA ALA A 24 -11.92 6.22 -4.44
C ALA A 24 -11.08 5.39 -3.47
N THR A 25 -10.39 4.37 -3.99
CA THR A 25 -9.48 3.57 -3.20
C THR A 25 -8.46 4.55 -2.64
N PRO A 26 -8.30 4.62 -1.30
CA PRO A 26 -7.42 5.60 -0.71
C PRO A 26 -6.01 5.34 -1.25
N THR A 27 -5.57 6.23 -2.13
CA THR A 27 -4.32 6.10 -2.86
C THR A 27 -3.19 6.59 -1.96
N LEU A 28 -2.09 5.84 -1.89
CA LEU A 28 -0.88 6.30 -1.20
C LEU A 28 -0.53 7.70 -1.71
N MET A 29 -0.41 8.66 -0.81
CA MET A 29 -0.03 10.01 -1.15
C MET A 29 1.47 10.19 -0.95
N ASP A 30 2.12 10.89 -1.87
CA ASP A 30 3.51 11.31 -1.69
C ASP A 30 3.66 12.14 -0.40
N GLY A 31 4.83 12.03 0.22
CA GLY A 31 5.13 12.68 1.48
C GLY A 31 6.10 11.88 2.35
N THR A 32 6.42 12.47 3.50
CA THR A 32 7.24 11.81 4.53
C THR A 32 6.32 11.25 5.61
N TYR A 33 6.51 9.98 5.89
CA TYR A 33 5.81 9.19 6.86
C TYR A 33 6.77 8.79 7.98
N GLU A 34 6.31 8.90 9.21
CA GLU A 34 7.05 8.46 10.39
C GLU A 34 6.21 7.51 11.23
N GLY A 35 6.89 6.62 11.95
CA GLY A 35 6.25 5.74 12.90
C GLY A 35 7.12 4.55 13.22
N THR A 36 6.50 3.40 13.45
CA THR A 36 7.18 2.26 14.07
C THR A 36 7.15 1.03 13.18
N PHE A 37 8.30 0.37 13.06
CA PHE A 37 8.44 -0.98 12.56
C PHE A 37 8.34 -2.00 13.70
N ILE A 38 7.58 -3.06 13.48
CA ILE A 38 7.38 -4.15 14.43
C ILE A 38 7.51 -5.48 13.68
N ARG A 39 8.46 -6.33 14.10
CA ARG A 39 8.46 -7.76 13.74
C ARG A 39 7.83 -8.59 14.84
N SER A 40 6.95 -9.51 14.48
CA SER A 40 6.35 -10.48 15.40
C SER A 40 6.62 -11.92 14.96
N SER A 41 6.74 -12.83 15.92
CA SER A 41 6.83 -14.28 15.68
C SER A 41 6.37 -15.06 16.92
N PRO A 42 5.79 -16.27 16.79
CA PRO A 42 5.46 -17.11 17.93
C PRO A 42 6.65 -17.49 18.81
N ASN A 43 7.86 -17.53 18.23
CA ASN A 43 9.05 -18.11 18.87
C ASN A 43 10.09 -17.07 19.32
N ALA A 44 9.86 -15.79 19.06
CA ALA A 44 10.83 -14.74 19.35
C ALA A 44 10.15 -13.42 19.68
N LYS A 45 10.79 -12.63 20.55
CA LYS A 45 10.40 -11.25 20.83
C LYS A 45 11.36 -10.32 20.12
N TYR A 46 10.82 -9.37 19.38
CA TYR A 46 11.60 -8.33 18.73
C TYR A 46 11.28 -6.97 19.35
N LYS A 47 12.27 -6.08 19.37
CA LYS A 47 12.05 -4.70 19.79
C LYS A 47 11.42 -3.93 18.62
N PRO A 48 10.51 -2.98 18.87
CA PRO A 48 10.13 -2.02 17.85
C PRO A 48 11.33 -1.12 17.46
N SER A 49 11.30 -0.54 16.27
CA SER A 49 12.21 0.53 15.85
C SER A 49 11.41 1.66 15.24
N GLU A 50 11.75 2.91 15.58
CA GLU A 50 11.23 4.05 14.84
C GLU A 50 11.82 4.06 13.42
N VAL A 51 11.02 4.49 12.45
CA VAL A 51 11.36 4.51 11.03
C VAL A 51 10.80 5.76 10.34
N THR A 52 11.44 6.15 9.25
CA THR A 52 10.97 7.21 8.35
C THR A 52 10.94 6.68 6.93
N LEU A 53 9.87 6.96 6.19
CA LEU A 53 9.75 6.67 4.77
C LEU A 53 9.27 7.91 4.02
N THR A 54 10.01 8.32 3.00
CA THR A 54 9.61 9.39 2.08
C THR A 54 9.27 8.79 0.73
N PHE A 55 8.02 8.97 0.29
CA PHE A 55 7.52 8.57 -1.01
C PHE A 55 7.45 9.80 -1.94
N THR A 56 8.03 9.69 -3.13
CA THR A 56 8.00 10.76 -4.15
C THR A 56 8.11 10.15 -5.55
N ASP A 57 7.10 10.37 -6.38
CA ASP A 57 7.09 9.98 -7.80
C ASP A 57 7.47 8.51 -8.04
N GLY A 58 6.91 7.58 -7.26
CA GLY A 58 7.20 6.13 -7.39
C GLY A 58 8.56 5.71 -6.84
N LYS A 59 9.26 6.60 -6.12
CA LYS A 59 10.52 6.32 -5.42
C LYS A 59 10.36 6.46 -3.93
N PHE A 60 11.03 5.58 -3.18
CA PHE A 60 11.10 5.72 -1.74
C PHE A 60 12.54 5.99 -1.29
N THR A 61 12.65 6.72 -0.18
CA THR A 61 13.85 6.77 0.65
C THR A 61 13.43 6.58 2.10
N GLY A 62 14.35 6.22 2.98
CA GLY A 62 14.06 6.14 4.40
C GLY A 62 15.17 5.54 5.22
N ASP A 63 14.93 5.52 6.52
CA ASP A 63 15.89 5.16 7.55
C ASP A 63 15.17 4.54 8.75
N SER A 64 15.95 3.88 9.59
CA SER A 64 15.51 3.24 10.83
C SER A 64 16.38 3.70 11.99
N GLU A 65 15.79 3.89 13.17
CA GLU A 65 16.52 4.22 14.40
C GLU A 65 17.54 3.14 14.75
N ILE A 66 17.17 1.85 14.58
CA ILE A 66 18.08 0.72 14.78
C ILE A 66 18.70 0.36 13.43
N GLU A 67 20.05 0.42 13.35
CA GLU A 67 20.77 0.12 12.11
C GLU A 67 20.38 -1.26 11.54
N LYS A 68 19.96 -1.27 10.27
CA LYS A 68 19.53 -2.47 9.52
C LYS A 68 18.35 -3.23 10.17
N TYR A 69 17.56 -2.55 10.99
CA TYR A 69 16.37 -3.11 11.63
C TYR A 69 15.21 -2.09 11.66
N PRO A 70 14.32 -2.08 10.66
CA PRO A 70 14.46 -2.77 9.37
C PRO A 70 15.57 -2.10 8.52
N ALA A 71 16.07 -2.81 7.51
CA ALA A 71 17.04 -2.25 6.57
C ALA A 71 16.30 -1.47 5.48
N ILE A 72 16.17 -0.16 5.71
CA ILE A 72 15.60 0.82 4.79
C ILE A 72 16.75 1.63 4.18
N CYS A 73 16.61 2.01 2.92
CA CYS A 73 17.53 2.96 2.28
C CYS A 73 16.81 3.74 1.16
N ASN A 74 16.84 3.27 -0.08
CA ASN A 74 16.12 3.84 -1.22
C ASN A 74 15.76 2.77 -2.25
N GLY A 75 14.83 3.13 -3.13
CA GLY A 75 14.40 2.28 -4.22
C GLY A 75 13.16 2.81 -4.92
N THR A 76 12.41 1.91 -5.56
CA THR A 76 11.13 2.22 -6.20
C THR A 76 10.00 1.48 -5.52
N TYR A 77 8.78 1.99 -5.68
CA TYR A 77 7.57 1.29 -5.26
C TYR A 77 6.50 1.34 -6.35
N ASP A 78 5.63 0.33 -6.38
CA ASP A 78 4.45 0.28 -7.24
C ASP A 78 3.21 0.02 -6.39
N VAL A 79 2.20 0.90 -6.52
CA VAL A 79 0.97 0.84 -5.71
C VAL A 79 -0.08 0.07 -6.50
N LYS A 80 -0.60 -0.99 -5.89
CA LYS A 80 -1.76 -1.76 -6.36
C LYS A 80 -2.97 -1.44 -5.47
N GLU A 81 -4.11 -2.05 -5.76
CA GLU A 81 -5.37 -1.77 -5.05
C GLU A 81 -5.28 -1.95 -3.53
N ASN A 82 -4.63 -3.03 -3.06
CA ASN A 82 -4.51 -3.36 -1.63
C ASN A 82 -3.08 -3.75 -1.23
N SER A 83 -2.09 -3.44 -2.07
CA SER A 83 -0.69 -3.74 -1.79
C SER A 83 0.27 -2.71 -2.39
N ILE A 84 1.48 -2.66 -1.84
CA ILE A 84 2.62 -1.95 -2.43
C ILE A 84 3.76 -2.94 -2.63
N GLU A 85 4.34 -2.94 -3.83
CA GLU A 85 5.55 -3.68 -4.16
C GLU A 85 6.78 -2.77 -4.03
N PHE A 86 7.76 -3.15 -3.20
CA PHE A 86 9.01 -2.39 -3.03
C PHE A 86 10.19 -3.05 -3.75
N SER A 87 10.97 -2.25 -4.48
CA SER A 87 12.25 -2.69 -5.07
C SER A 87 13.42 -1.94 -4.43
N ASN A 88 14.18 -2.62 -3.56
CA ASN A 88 15.34 -2.04 -2.89
C ASN A 88 16.51 -1.88 -3.87
N SER A 89 17.18 -0.72 -3.86
CA SER A 89 18.28 -0.41 -4.78
C SER A 89 19.66 -0.40 -4.13
N CYS A 90 19.78 -0.75 -2.85
CA CYS A 90 21.05 -0.68 -2.13
C CYS A 90 21.80 -2.00 -2.13
N VAL A 91 23.13 -1.90 -2.09
CA VAL A 91 24.01 -3.05 -1.90
C VAL A 91 24.11 -3.33 -0.40
N TRP A 92 23.61 -4.49 0.01
CA TRP A 92 23.70 -4.98 1.39
C TRP A 92 24.73 -6.08 1.52
N THR A 93 25.51 -6.01 2.60
CA THR A 93 26.43 -7.07 3.01
C THR A 93 25.68 -8.16 3.81
N ALA A 94 26.28 -9.34 3.98
CA ALA A 94 25.63 -10.54 4.53
C ALA A 94 25.72 -10.68 6.07
N GLU A 95 26.02 -9.60 6.80
CA GLU A 95 26.23 -9.57 8.25
C GLU A 95 24.95 -9.46 9.08
N PHE A 96 23.78 -9.37 8.43
CA PHE A 96 22.49 -9.24 9.09
C PHE A 96 21.42 -10.09 8.39
N ASP A 97 20.26 -10.22 9.02
CA ASP A 97 19.12 -10.94 8.46
C ASP A 97 18.47 -10.12 7.34
N TRP A 98 18.65 -10.57 6.10
CA TRP A 98 18.13 -9.91 4.90
C TRP A 98 16.61 -9.87 4.81
N SER A 99 15.90 -10.66 5.61
CA SER A 99 14.44 -10.52 5.70
C SER A 99 14.04 -9.17 6.30
N TYR A 100 14.95 -8.41 6.92
CA TYR A 100 14.73 -7.03 7.36
C TYR A 100 14.78 -6.00 6.22
N ILE A 101 15.22 -6.36 5.03
CA ILE A 101 15.27 -5.43 3.90
C ILE A 101 13.83 -5.09 3.49
N LEU A 102 13.56 -3.78 3.36
CA LEU A 102 12.31 -3.29 2.77
C LEU A 102 12.32 -3.56 1.26
N SER A 103 11.66 -4.65 0.88
CA SER A 103 11.52 -5.14 -0.49
C SER A 103 10.34 -6.11 -0.62
N GLY A 104 9.84 -6.32 -1.83
CA GLY A 104 8.72 -7.23 -2.09
C GLY A 104 7.37 -6.61 -1.76
N GLU A 105 6.34 -7.46 -1.78
CA GLU A 105 4.95 -7.06 -1.61
C GLU A 105 4.57 -6.91 -0.13
N PHE A 106 3.84 -5.83 0.17
CA PHE A 106 3.20 -5.57 1.46
C PHE A 106 1.70 -5.34 1.23
N GLU A 107 0.85 -5.96 2.04
CA GLU A 107 -0.55 -5.55 2.18
C GLU A 107 -0.59 -4.13 2.74
N THR A 108 -1.55 -3.33 2.25
CA THR A 108 -1.66 -1.91 2.60
C THR A 108 -3.03 -1.55 3.11
N GLU A 109 -3.06 -0.80 4.20
CA GLU A 109 -4.27 -0.11 4.67
C GLU A 109 -3.96 1.39 4.75
N VAL A 110 -4.70 2.20 4.00
CA VAL A 110 -4.54 3.66 3.96
C VAL A 110 -5.80 4.30 4.54
N SER A 111 -5.64 5.16 5.55
CA SER A 111 -6.74 5.86 6.21
C SER A 111 -6.33 7.29 6.55
N GLY A 112 -6.68 8.23 5.67
CA GLY A 112 -6.25 9.63 5.80
C GLY A 112 -4.74 9.77 5.69
N ASP A 113 -4.10 10.21 6.77
CA ASP A 113 -2.63 10.33 6.88
C ASP A 113 -1.96 9.07 7.42
N GLU A 114 -2.73 8.04 7.79
CA GLU A 114 -2.20 6.79 8.33
C GLU A 114 -1.97 5.77 7.20
N LEU A 115 -0.84 5.07 7.29
CA LEU A 115 -0.43 4.00 6.40
C LEU A 115 0.02 2.81 7.23
N ILE A 116 -0.60 1.65 7.01
CA ILE A 116 -0.15 0.37 7.55
C ILE A 116 0.39 -0.46 6.40
N LEU A 117 1.64 -0.91 6.52
CA LEU A 117 2.24 -1.90 5.63
C LEU A 117 2.41 -3.21 6.39
N LYS A 118 1.98 -4.32 5.81
CA LYS A 118 2.09 -5.63 6.45
C LYS A 118 2.59 -6.69 5.50
N ARG A 119 3.56 -7.50 5.94
CA ARG A 119 4.06 -8.65 5.18
C ARG A 119 4.27 -9.83 6.11
N THR A 120 3.74 -10.99 5.73
CA THR A 120 3.92 -12.24 6.48
C THR A 120 4.78 -13.21 5.69
N ASN A 121 5.92 -13.60 6.28
CA ASN A 121 6.85 -14.57 5.72
C ASN A 121 6.98 -15.74 6.71
N GLY A 122 6.34 -16.87 6.39
CA GLY A 122 6.30 -18.03 7.28
C GLY A 122 5.69 -17.69 8.64
N ASN A 123 6.47 -17.85 9.71
CA ASN A 123 6.06 -17.57 11.09
C ASN A 123 6.45 -16.15 11.57
N THR A 124 6.79 -15.25 10.65
CA THR A 124 7.15 -13.87 10.96
C THR A 124 6.23 -12.90 10.25
N THR A 125 5.79 -11.85 10.94
CA THR A 125 5.02 -10.76 10.35
C THR A 125 5.73 -9.44 10.65
N ASP A 126 6.03 -8.72 9.58
CA ASP A 126 6.52 -7.35 9.61
C ASP A 126 5.33 -6.39 9.46
N THR A 127 5.23 -5.43 10.36
CA THR A 127 4.23 -4.36 10.32
C THR A 127 4.92 -3.01 10.43
N TYR A 128 4.61 -2.10 9.51
CA TYR A 128 4.95 -0.68 9.61
C TYR A 128 3.66 0.06 9.94
N GLN A 129 3.65 0.82 11.03
CA GLN A 129 2.55 1.71 11.40
C GLN A 129 3.05 3.13 11.26
N LEU A 130 2.56 3.83 10.23
CA LEU A 130 3.13 5.07 9.76
C LEU A 130 2.07 6.16 9.70
N LYS A 131 2.51 7.40 9.92
CA LYS A 131 1.69 8.60 9.77
C LYS A 131 2.43 9.66 8.99
N ARG A 132 1.75 10.25 8.01
CA ARG A 132 2.27 11.35 7.22
C ARG A 132 2.44 12.62 8.06
N LYS A 133 3.55 13.32 7.86
CA LYS A 133 3.85 14.62 8.47
C LYS A 133 3.13 15.79 7.82
#